data_AF-A0A378AJC6-F1
#
_entry.id   AF-A0A378AJC6-F1
#
_cell.length_a   1.000
_cell.length_b   1.000
_cell.length_c   1.000
_cell.angle_alpha   90.00
_cell.angle_beta   90.00
_cell.angle_gamma   90.00
#
_symmetry.space_group_name_H-M   'P 1'
#
loop_
_entity.id
_entity.type
_entity.pdbx_description
1 polymer ?
#
loop_
_entity_poly.entity_id
_entity_poly.type
_entity_poly.pdbx_seq_one_letter_code
_entity_poly.pdbx_strand_id
1 'polypeptide(L)'
;MPAGEGAIAGALRDSLCLLQKSYRFGSHSGIGSLARAVNAGARAEVKATLRQPFDDIALHPLSTTEEYEAMLGAAQQGYERYLQLRRERAEPQAMLAAFSEFQLLCALREGPYGVSGVQ
;
A
#
# COMPACT_ATOMS: atom_id res chain seq x y z
N MET A 1 -20.33 -18.17 -10.59
CA MET A 1 -19.51 -18.23 -11.82
C MET A 1 -20.38 -18.82 -12.91
N PRO A 2 -20.85 -18.07 -13.92
CA PRO A 2 -21.47 -18.73 -15.07
C PRO A 2 -20.32 -19.34 -15.89
N ALA A 3 -20.33 -20.67 -16.02
CA ALA A 3 -19.44 -21.38 -16.91
C ALA A 3 -19.99 -21.18 -18.34
N GLY A 4 -19.28 -20.41 -19.16
CA GLY A 4 -19.54 -20.39 -20.60
C GLY A 4 -19.08 -21.71 -21.20
N GLU A 5 -20.02 -22.54 -21.64
CA GLU A 5 -19.74 -23.74 -22.43
C GLU A 5 -19.26 -23.36 -23.83
N GLY A 6 -18.15 -23.98 -24.26
CA GLY A 6 -17.66 -23.90 -25.63
C GLY A 6 -16.15 -23.70 -25.71
N ALA A 7 -15.50 -24.40 -26.63
CA ALA A 7 -14.04 -24.55 -26.83
C ALA A 7 -13.17 -23.27 -26.67
N ILE A 8 -13.75 -22.08 -26.80
CA ILE A 8 -13.11 -20.78 -26.59
C ILE A 8 -12.72 -20.58 -25.11
N ALA A 9 -13.54 -21.04 -24.16
CA ALA A 9 -13.21 -20.99 -22.74
C ALA A 9 -12.03 -21.91 -22.37
N GLY A 10 -11.85 -23.02 -23.11
CA GLY A 10 -10.72 -23.93 -22.98
C GLY A 10 -9.40 -23.29 -23.41
N ALA A 11 -9.37 -22.73 -24.62
CA ALA A 11 -8.17 -22.04 -25.14
C ALA A 11 -7.76 -20.83 -24.29
N LEU A 12 -8.73 -20.08 -23.75
CA LEU A 12 -8.46 -18.97 -22.82
C LEU A 12 -7.88 -19.48 -21.49
N ARG A 13 -8.43 -20.57 -20.94
CA ARG A 13 -7.94 -21.16 -19.69
C ARG A 13 -6.51 -21.71 -19.83
N ASP A 14 -6.21 -22.32 -20.96
CA ASP A 14 -4.88 -22.89 -21.25
C ASP A 14 -3.81 -21.82 -21.51
N SER A 15 -4.24 -20.58 -21.75
CA SER A 15 -3.35 -19.41 -21.91
C SER A 15 -3.23 -18.56 -20.63
N LEU A 16 -3.90 -18.96 -19.54
CA LEU A 16 -3.91 -18.22 -18.27
C LEU A 16 -3.03 -18.91 -17.23
N CYS A 17 -1.92 -18.26 -16.87
CA CYS A 17 -1.13 -18.63 -15.70
C CYS A 17 -1.35 -17.60 -14.58
N LEU A 18 -1.86 -18.03 -13.43
CA LEU A 18 -1.96 -17.19 -12.24
C LEU A 18 -0.83 -17.52 -11.27
N LEU A 19 0.05 -16.56 -11.04
CA LEU A 19 1.10 -16.66 -10.03
C LEU A 19 0.50 -16.36 -8.65
N GLN A 20 0.38 -17.39 -7.82
CA GLN A 20 -0.24 -17.29 -6.50
C GLN A 20 0.76 -16.93 -5.38
N LYS A 21 2.07 -16.98 -5.66
CA LYS A 21 3.11 -16.74 -4.66
C LYS A 21 3.82 -15.40 -4.91
N SER A 22 3.75 -14.53 -3.91
CA SER A 22 4.61 -13.35 -3.82
C SER A 22 5.86 -13.71 -3.04
N TYR A 23 7.02 -13.63 -3.68
CA TYR A 23 8.33 -13.84 -3.03
C TYR A 23 8.85 -12.58 -2.33
N ARG A 24 8.27 -11.41 -2.65
CA ARG A 24 8.71 -10.12 -2.11
C ARG A 24 8.36 -9.94 -0.63
N PHE A 25 7.31 -10.62 -0.16
CA PHE A 25 6.85 -10.53 1.22
C PHE A 25 6.84 -11.93 1.84
N GLY A 26 7.66 -12.14 2.85
CA GLY A 26 7.76 -13.42 3.55
C GLY A 26 6.45 -13.86 4.20
N SER A 27 6.38 -15.10 4.66
CA SER A 27 5.18 -15.63 5.35
C SER A 27 4.81 -14.86 6.63
N HIS A 28 5.80 -14.21 7.26
CA HIS A 28 5.65 -13.42 8.48
C HIS A 28 5.47 -11.91 8.23
N SER A 29 5.42 -11.47 6.96
CA SER A 29 5.16 -10.07 6.61
C SER A 29 3.69 -9.73 6.79
N GLY A 30 3.40 -8.66 7.54
CA GLY A 30 2.06 -8.14 7.73
C GLY A 30 1.45 -7.66 6.42
N ILE A 31 2.26 -7.07 5.52
CA ILE A 31 1.82 -6.69 4.16
C ILE A 31 1.30 -7.90 3.39
N GLY A 32 2.07 -9.00 3.40
CA GLY A 32 1.69 -10.25 2.74
C GLY A 32 0.44 -10.88 3.34
N SER A 33 0.32 -10.87 4.68
CA SER A 33 -0.88 -11.36 5.38
C SER A 33 -2.12 -10.55 5.04
N LEU A 34 -2.00 -9.21 5.10
CA LEU A 34 -3.09 -8.29 4.84
C LEU A 34 -3.57 -8.39 3.38
N ALA A 35 -2.64 -8.43 2.43
CA ALA A 35 -2.95 -8.58 1.01
C ALA A 35 -3.72 -9.89 0.71
N ARG A 36 -3.31 -11.01 1.32
CA ARG A 36 -4.03 -12.29 1.20
C ARG A 36 -5.45 -12.20 1.76
N ALA A 37 -5.60 -11.65 2.96
CA ALA A 37 -6.91 -11.51 3.62
C ALA A 37 -7.86 -10.61 2.82
N VAL A 38 -7.35 -9.51 2.24
CA VAL A 38 -8.12 -8.61 1.36
C VAL A 38 -8.54 -9.33 0.08
N ASN A 39 -7.63 -10.01 -0.61
CA ASN A 39 -7.93 -10.73 -1.85
C ASN A 39 -8.92 -11.88 -1.65
N ALA A 40 -8.91 -12.52 -0.48
CA ALA A 40 -9.87 -13.56 -0.11
C ALA A 40 -11.23 -13.01 0.37
N GLY A 41 -11.36 -11.69 0.56
CA GLY A 41 -12.56 -11.07 1.14
C GLY A 41 -12.80 -11.40 2.62
N ALA A 42 -11.78 -11.92 3.31
CA ALA A 42 -11.86 -12.42 4.68
C ALA A 42 -11.80 -11.26 5.70
N ARG A 43 -12.93 -10.57 5.90
CA ARG A 43 -13.02 -9.38 6.77
C ARG A 43 -12.51 -9.60 8.20
N ALA A 44 -12.74 -10.79 8.75
CA ALA A 44 -12.27 -11.14 10.10
C ALA A 44 -10.73 -11.22 10.15
N GLU A 45 -10.11 -11.82 9.13
CA GLU A 45 -8.65 -11.93 9.02
C GLU A 45 -7.98 -10.58 8.78
N VAL A 46 -8.61 -9.70 8.00
CA VAL A 46 -8.15 -8.32 7.83
C VAL A 46 -8.07 -7.61 9.18
N LYS A 47 -9.15 -7.68 9.98
CA LYS A 47 -9.19 -7.08 11.31
C LYS A 47 -8.20 -7.73 12.28
N ALA A 48 -8.01 -9.04 12.21
CA ALA A 48 -7.05 -9.75 13.03
C ALA A 48 -5.60 -9.35 12.69
N THR A 49 -5.27 -9.26 11.40
CA THR A 49 -3.95 -8.86 10.92
C THR A 49 -3.61 -7.44 11.37
N LEU A 50 -4.56 -6.50 11.26
CA LEU A 50 -4.36 -5.11 11.70
C LEU A 50 -4.20 -4.93 13.22
N ARG A 51 -4.55 -5.95 14.02
CA ARG A 51 -4.38 -5.94 15.48
C ARG A 51 -3.10 -6.62 15.95
N GLN A 52 -2.44 -7.37 15.08
CA GLN A 52 -1.19 -8.05 15.42
C GLN A 52 -0.02 -7.07 15.29
N PRO A 53 0.98 -7.16 16.18
CA PRO A 53 2.20 -6.37 16.05
C PRO A 53 3.04 -6.92 14.90
N PHE A 54 3.15 -6.15 13.82
CA PHE A 54 4.07 -6.38 12.73
C PHE A 54 5.06 -5.23 12.64
N ASP A 55 6.28 -5.50 12.18
CA ASP A 55 7.30 -4.48 11.98
C ASP A 55 7.10 -3.71 10.66
N ASP A 56 6.28 -4.23 9.75
CA ASP A 56 6.09 -3.71 8.38
C ASP A 56 4.72 -3.07 8.12
N ILE A 57 3.77 -3.19 9.06
CA ILE A 57 2.46 -2.53 8.97
C ILE A 57 2.04 -1.97 10.34
N ALA A 58 1.38 -0.82 10.31
CA ALA A 58 0.75 -0.22 11.47
C ALA A 58 -0.61 0.35 11.07
N LEU A 59 -1.56 0.34 12.01
CA LEU A 59 -2.86 0.99 11.86
C LEU A 59 -2.91 2.20 12.78
N HIS A 60 -2.99 3.38 12.18
CA HIS A 60 -3.16 4.64 12.91
C HIS A 60 -4.61 5.13 12.75
N PRO A 61 -5.35 5.36 13.84
CA PRO A 61 -6.63 6.05 13.79
C PRO A 61 -6.43 7.51 13.34
N LEU A 62 -7.45 8.09 12.69
CA LEU A 62 -7.47 9.48 12.20
C LEU A 62 -8.78 10.17 12.62
N SER A 63 -9.23 9.94 13.85
CA SER A 63 -10.50 10.46 14.36
C SER A 63 -10.36 11.82 15.05
N THR A 64 -9.14 12.22 15.41
CA THR A 64 -8.84 13.48 16.10
C THR A 64 -7.86 14.35 15.32
N THR A 65 -7.83 15.65 15.61
CA THR A 65 -6.85 16.58 15.04
C THR A 65 -5.42 16.19 15.41
N GLU A 66 -5.19 15.73 16.63
CA GLU A 66 -3.87 15.31 17.13
C GLU A 66 -3.34 14.10 16.34
N GLU A 67 -4.21 13.12 16.04
CA GLU A 67 -3.86 11.97 15.20
C GLU A 67 -3.57 12.38 13.75
N TYR A 68 -4.29 13.37 13.23
CA TYR A 68 -4.03 13.92 11.90
C TYR A 68 -2.67 14.64 11.84
N GLU A 69 -2.34 15.44 12.85
CA GLU A 69 -1.03 16.09 12.98
C GLU A 69 0.10 15.05 13.10
N ALA A 70 -0.12 13.97 13.86
CA ALA A 70 0.83 12.87 13.96
C ALA A 70 1.06 12.18 12.60
N MET A 71 0.01 11.97 11.81
CA MET A 71 0.11 11.44 10.44
C MET A 71 0.92 12.37 9.53
N LEU A 72 0.69 13.69 9.60
CA LEU A 72 1.47 14.67 8.84
C LEU A 72 2.95 14.66 9.26
N GLY A 73 3.23 14.56 10.56
CA GLY A 73 4.60 14.44 11.08
C GLY A 73 5.30 13.18 10.56
N ALA A 74 4.61 12.03 10.56
CA ALA A 74 5.14 10.79 9.99
C ALA A 74 5.38 10.90 8.47
N ALA A 75 4.49 11.57 7.73
CA ALA A 75 4.68 11.81 6.31
C ALA A 75 5.90 12.72 6.02
N GLN A 76 6.11 13.76 6.83
CA GLN A 76 7.29 14.63 6.72
C GLN A 76 8.58 13.85 6.96
N GLN A 77 8.61 12.98 7.98
CA GLN A 77 9.75 12.10 8.25
C GLN A 77 10.01 11.14 7.09
N GLY A 78 8.96 10.56 6.49
CA GLY A 78 9.08 9.68 5.32
C GLY A 78 9.74 10.36 4.12
N TYR A 79 9.48 11.65 3.91
CA TYR A 79 10.10 12.43 2.83
C TYR A 79 11.42 13.13 3.21
N GLU A 80 11.91 13.00 4.44
CA GLU A 80 13.09 13.74 4.93
C GLU A 80 14.32 13.53 4.03
N ARG A 81 14.58 12.28 3.64
CA ARG A 81 15.68 11.90 2.74
C ARG A 81 15.63 12.65 1.41
N TYR A 82 14.45 12.68 0.78
CA TYR A 82 14.23 13.39 -0.46
C TYR A 82 14.41 14.90 -0.29
N LEU A 83 13.85 15.47 0.78
CA LEU A 83 13.96 16.90 1.07
C LEU A 83 15.41 17.32 1.33
N GLN A 84 16.21 16.47 1.99
CA GLN A 84 17.64 16.69 2.21
C GLN A 84 18.41 16.71 0.88
N LEU A 85 18.24 15.69 0.04
CA LEU A 85 18.91 15.60 -1.27
C LEU A 85 18.55 16.79 -2.18
N ARG A 86 17.31 17.28 -2.09
CA ARG A 86 16.88 18.49 -2.80
C ARG A 86 17.60 19.75 -2.29
N ARG A 87 17.79 19.91 -0.97
CA ARG A 87 18.53 21.04 -0.38
C ARG A 87 20.00 21.02 -0.80
N GLU A 88 20.60 19.84 -0.84
CA GLU A 88 21.99 19.62 -1.25
C GLU A 88 22.20 19.71 -2.77
N ARG A 89 21.12 19.86 -3.55
CA ARG A 89 21.13 19.83 -5.04
C ARG A 89 21.86 18.61 -5.58
N ALA A 90 21.55 17.45 -5.00
CA ALA A 90 22.10 16.17 -5.43
C ALA A 90 21.69 15.81 -6.86
N GLU A 91 22.29 14.76 -7.41
CA GLU A 91 21.97 14.27 -8.76
C GLU A 91 20.48 13.90 -8.90
N PRO A 92 19.84 14.21 -10.04
CA PRO A 92 18.43 13.91 -10.28
C PRO A 92 18.06 12.44 -10.04
N GLN A 93 18.95 11.52 -10.38
CA GLN A 93 18.72 10.09 -10.20
C GLN A 93 18.61 9.71 -8.71
N ALA A 94 19.43 10.30 -7.84
CA ALA A 94 19.38 10.05 -6.41
C ALA A 94 18.10 10.67 -5.79
N MET A 95 17.69 11.83 -6.27
CA MET A 95 16.44 12.46 -5.83
C MET A 95 15.20 11.64 -6.22
N LEU A 96 15.15 11.11 -7.45
CA LEU A 96 14.06 10.26 -7.91
C LEU A 96 14.00 8.93 -7.15
N ALA A 97 15.16 8.33 -6.87
CA ALA A 97 15.23 7.12 -6.05
C ALA A 97 14.68 7.37 -4.65
N ALA A 98 15.14 8.43 -3.97
CA ALA A 98 14.65 8.79 -2.64
C ALA A 98 13.16 9.15 -2.62
N PHE A 99 12.65 9.79 -3.67
CA PHE A 99 11.21 10.08 -3.79
C PHE A 99 10.37 8.80 -3.92
N SER A 100 10.91 7.73 -4.49
CA SER A 100 10.20 6.45 -4.63
C SER A 100 10.18 5.59 -3.35
N GLU A 101 10.92 5.98 -2.31
CA GLU A 101 11.00 5.25 -1.04
C GLU A 101 9.74 5.44 -0.17
N PHE A 102 9.04 6.57 -0.31
CA PHE A 102 7.85 6.89 0.48
C PHE A 102 6.77 7.50 -0.40
N GLN A 103 5.52 7.05 -0.23
CA GLN A 103 4.38 7.58 -0.96
C GLN A 103 3.11 7.57 -0.10
N LEU A 104 2.40 8.69 -0.09
CA LEU A 104 1.06 8.80 0.50
C LEU A 104 0.00 8.43 -0.54
N LEU A 105 -0.92 7.54 -0.19
CA LEU A 105 -2.01 7.10 -1.06
C LEU A 105 -3.35 7.41 -0.40
N CYS A 106 -4.23 8.09 -1.12
CA CYS A 106 -5.59 8.40 -0.68
C CYS A 106 -6.62 7.87 -1.69
N ALA A 107 -7.73 7.33 -1.18
CA ALA A 107 -8.79 6.80 -2.03
C ALA A 107 -9.61 7.90 -2.72
N LEU A 108 -9.69 9.08 -2.12
CA LEU A 108 -10.46 10.22 -2.62
C LEU A 108 -9.53 11.27 -3.25
N ARG A 109 -10.03 11.98 -4.26
CA ARG A 109 -9.33 13.11 -4.87
C ARG A 109 -9.59 14.43 -4.13
N GLU A 110 -10.75 14.55 -3.49
CA GLU A 110 -11.23 15.75 -2.80
C GLU A 110 -11.70 15.44 -1.37
N GLY A 111 -11.75 16.47 -0.53
CA GLY A 111 -12.14 16.37 0.89
C GLY A 111 -10.95 16.44 1.86
N PRO A 112 -11.18 16.44 3.18
CA PRO A 112 -10.14 16.55 4.20
C PRO A 112 -9.10 15.42 4.17
N TYR A 113 -9.42 14.31 3.50
CA TYR A 113 -8.54 13.16 3.27
C TYR A 113 -8.23 12.92 1.77
N GLY A 114 -8.54 13.89 0.91
CA GLY A 114 -8.26 13.83 -0.53
C GLY A 114 -6.91 14.48 -0.88
N VAL A 115 -6.41 14.22 -2.09
CA VAL A 115 -5.13 14.78 -2.59
C VAL A 115 -5.05 16.30 -2.41
N SER A 116 -6.18 17.01 -2.57
CA SER A 116 -6.26 18.46 -2.39
C SER A 116 -6.31 18.94 -0.93
N GLY A 117 -6.57 18.05 0.03
CA GLY A 117 -6.55 18.35 1.47
C GLY A 117 -5.21 18.06 2.15
N VAL A 118 -4.31 17.31 1.50
CA VAL A 118 -2.97 16.96 2.02
C VAL A 118 -1.85 17.79 1.34
N GLN A 119 -2.20 18.95 0.78
CA GLN A 119 -1.24 19.90 0.20
C GLN A 119 -0.77 20.94 1.23
#